data_AF-A0A844BM58-F1
#
_entry.id   AF-A0A844BM58-F1
#
_cell.length_a   1.000
_cell.length_b   1.000
_cell.length_c   1.000
_cell.angle_alpha   90.00
_cell.angle_beta   90.00
_cell.angle_gamma   90.00
#
_symmetry.space_group_name_H-M   'P 1'
#
loop_
_entity.id
_entity.type
_entity.pdbx_description
1 polymer ?
#
loop_
_entity_poly.entity_id
_entity_poly.type
_entity_poly.pdbx_seq_one_letter_code
_entity_poly.pdbx_strand_id
1 'polypeptide(L)'
;MRQPETSVFVQKISRPQVIRNYVTKALNRRGMLFKVYVERAITHYTQTVPEELRELKPFDTDTINGLVAAEKRISRLVHTPISDKPQSIPSELEEALVEALPEPERSEARAVLCERYGVIPVHHSELGQNKEMADLGTFIRESGEAIHQLSKVLTQTGIENMPVKEVMLARKELMDVVEAAMCIKRQIDGVLESGNA
;
A
#
# COMPACT_ATOMS: atom_id res chain seq x y z
N MET A 1 -4.61 8.27 29.30
CA MET A 1 -5.23 7.87 28.02
C MET A 1 -4.52 8.63 26.91
N ARG A 2 -3.69 7.96 26.09
CA ARG A 2 -2.96 8.60 24.97
C ARG A 2 -3.86 8.59 23.73
N GLN A 3 -4.03 9.74 23.10
CA GLN A 3 -4.77 9.92 21.86
C GLN A 3 -4.06 9.22 20.68
N PRO A 4 -4.77 8.75 19.64
CA PRO A 4 -4.13 8.20 18.46
C PRO A 4 -3.75 9.34 17.49
N GLU A 5 -2.51 9.80 17.59
CA GLU A 5 -1.88 10.78 16.68
C GLU A 5 -1.49 10.17 15.31
N THR A 6 -2.36 9.40 14.66
CA THR A 6 -1.92 8.56 13.51
C THR A 6 -2.07 9.22 12.14
N SER A 7 -2.66 10.41 12.07
CA SER A 7 -3.08 11.03 10.80
C SER A 7 -2.11 12.07 10.23
N VAL A 8 -1.70 13.02 11.08
CA VAL A 8 -0.97 14.22 10.62
C VAL A 8 0.51 13.92 10.33
N PHE A 9 1.03 12.79 10.81
CA PHE A 9 2.41 12.36 10.55
C PHE A 9 2.65 11.85 9.12
N VAL A 10 1.61 11.47 8.38
CA VAL A 10 1.77 10.82 7.08
C VAL A 10 2.32 11.78 6.00
N GLN A 11 2.20 13.10 6.15
CA GLN A 11 2.72 14.06 5.16
C GLN A 11 4.19 14.46 5.35
N LYS A 12 4.83 14.19 6.51
CA LYS A 12 6.22 14.61 6.79
C LYS A 12 7.26 13.50 6.79
N ILE A 13 6.86 12.24 6.69
CA ILE A 13 7.78 11.09 6.67
C ILE A 13 8.23 10.76 5.25
N SER A 14 9.44 10.24 5.03
CA SER A 14 9.93 9.80 3.72
C SER A 14 9.32 8.45 3.31
N ARG A 15 9.40 8.08 2.02
CA ARG A 15 8.92 6.78 1.50
C ARG A 15 9.54 5.58 2.25
N PRO A 16 10.86 5.54 2.51
CA PRO A 16 11.45 4.53 3.39
C PRO A 16 10.85 4.49 4.80
N GLN A 17 10.50 5.65 5.38
CA GLN A 17 9.88 5.71 6.70
C GLN A 17 8.45 5.16 6.70
N VAL A 18 7.68 5.37 5.62
CA VAL A 18 6.35 4.75 5.45
C VAL A 18 6.48 3.23 5.44
N ILE A 19 7.37 2.69 4.60
CA ILE A 19 7.59 1.24 4.47
C ILE A 19 7.96 0.65 5.84
N ARG A 20 8.94 1.25 6.55
CA ARG A 20 9.33 0.84 7.90
C ARG A 20 8.19 0.81 8.89
N ASN A 21 7.33 1.83 8.87
CA ASN A 21 6.19 1.93 9.77
C ASN A 21 5.23 0.76 9.57
N TYR A 22 4.89 0.44 8.31
CA TYR A 22 3.98 -0.67 8.00
C TYR A 22 4.60 -2.04 8.25
N VAL A 23 5.91 -2.22 8.00
CA VAL A 23 6.63 -3.44 8.39
C VAL A 23 6.60 -3.64 9.90
N THR A 24 6.95 -2.60 10.66
CA THR A 24 6.93 -2.63 12.13
C THR A 24 5.52 -2.93 12.66
N LYS A 25 4.50 -2.33 12.06
CA LYS A 25 3.10 -2.57 12.38
C LYS A 25 2.70 -4.04 12.13
N ALA A 26 3.09 -4.61 10.99
CA ALA A 26 2.79 -6.00 10.63
C ALA A 26 3.47 -7.00 11.58
N LEU A 27 4.75 -6.79 11.90
CA LEU A 27 5.51 -7.64 12.82
C LEU A 27 4.91 -7.61 14.24
N ASN A 28 4.53 -6.44 14.72
CA ASN A 28 4.00 -6.27 16.09
C ASN A 28 2.55 -6.73 16.26
N ARG A 29 1.68 -6.55 15.26
CA ARG A 29 0.24 -6.84 15.39
C ARG A 29 -0.15 -8.27 15.05
N ARG A 30 0.49 -8.88 14.06
CA ARG A 30 0.06 -10.18 13.51
C ARG A 30 0.96 -11.35 13.89
N GLY A 31 2.03 -11.10 14.65
CA GLY A 31 3.00 -12.15 14.99
C GLY A 31 3.68 -12.77 13.76
N MET A 32 3.74 -12.02 12.65
CA MET A 32 4.46 -12.48 11.45
C MET A 32 5.93 -12.68 11.82
N LEU A 33 6.44 -13.88 11.53
CA LEU A 33 7.87 -14.15 11.71
C LEU A 33 8.66 -13.31 10.71
N PHE A 34 9.65 -12.58 11.21
CA PHE A 34 10.49 -11.72 10.37
C PHE A 34 11.15 -12.50 9.23
N LYS A 35 11.56 -13.75 9.49
CA LYS A 35 12.07 -14.68 8.48
C LYS A 35 11.09 -14.88 7.31
N VAL A 36 9.81 -15.08 7.59
CA VAL A 36 8.77 -15.29 6.56
C VAL A 36 8.56 -14.01 5.74
N TYR A 37 8.62 -12.85 6.38
CA TYR A 37 8.57 -11.56 5.68
C TYR A 37 9.76 -11.40 4.71
N VAL A 38 10.97 -11.74 5.15
CA VAL A 38 12.19 -11.68 4.35
C VAL A 38 12.10 -12.60 3.13
N GLU A 39 11.67 -13.85 3.31
CA GLU A 39 11.50 -14.81 2.22
C GLU A 39 10.50 -14.30 1.16
N ARG A 40 9.38 -13.72 1.61
CA ARG A 40 8.38 -13.10 0.71
C ARG A 40 8.95 -11.91 -0.04
N ALA A 41 9.68 -11.03 0.65
CA ALA A 41 10.30 -9.86 0.03
C ALA A 41 11.31 -10.26 -1.05
N ILE A 42 12.13 -11.28 -0.80
CA ILE A 42 13.09 -11.78 -1.81
C ILE A 42 12.36 -12.42 -2.98
N THR A 43 11.31 -13.20 -2.70
CA THR A 43 10.48 -13.81 -3.75
C THR A 43 9.90 -12.74 -4.67
N HIS A 44 9.25 -11.72 -4.10
CA HIS A 44 8.69 -10.62 -4.88
C HIS A 44 9.77 -9.85 -5.65
N TYR A 45 10.89 -9.51 -5.02
CA TYR A 45 12.00 -8.83 -5.68
C TYR A 45 12.54 -9.59 -6.90
N THR A 46 12.69 -10.91 -6.76
CA THR A 46 13.21 -11.77 -7.84
C THR A 46 12.21 -11.91 -8.98
N GLN A 47 10.91 -11.84 -8.68
CA GLN A 47 9.83 -11.90 -9.67
C GLN A 47 9.59 -10.57 -10.40
N THR A 48 9.79 -9.44 -9.73
CA THR A 48 9.45 -8.12 -10.29
C THR A 48 10.62 -7.41 -10.95
N VAL A 49 11.85 -7.63 -10.48
CA VAL A 49 13.05 -6.97 -11.01
C VAL A 49 13.80 -7.94 -11.94
N PRO A 50 13.90 -7.66 -13.25
CA PRO A 50 14.68 -8.46 -14.20
C PRO A 50 16.14 -8.54 -13.77
N GLU A 51 16.77 -9.70 -13.95
CA GLU A 51 18.15 -9.95 -13.48
C GLU A 51 19.17 -8.93 -14.01
N GLU A 52 19.00 -8.50 -15.26
CA GLU A 52 19.85 -7.52 -15.94
C GLU A 52 19.79 -6.12 -15.34
N LEU A 53 18.71 -5.80 -14.61
CA LEU A 53 18.46 -4.47 -14.03
C LEU A 53 18.72 -4.42 -12.52
N ARG A 54 19.20 -5.52 -11.92
CA ARG A 54 19.43 -5.60 -10.46
C ARG A 54 20.74 -4.92 -10.08
N GLU A 55 20.67 -3.88 -9.26
CA GLU A 55 21.86 -3.24 -8.68
C GLU A 55 22.29 -3.91 -7.36
N LEU A 56 21.34 -4.53 -6.65
CA LEU A 56 21.63 -5.31 -5.46
C LEU A 56 22.36 -6.60 -5.78
N LYS A 57 23.37 -6.92 -4.96
CA LYS A 57 23.93 -8.27 -4.89
C LYS A 57 22.79 -9.30 -4.75
N PRO A 58 22.83 -10.40 -5.52
CA PRO A 58 21.82 -11.44 -5.48
C PRO A 58 21.57 -11.96 -4.06
N PHE A 59 20.32 -12.27 -3.77
CA PHE A 59 19.97 -12.98 -2.57
C PHE A 59 20.16 -14.47 -2.81
N ASP A 60 21.02 -15.11 -2.03
CA ASP A 60 21.12 -16.57 -2.00
C ASP A 60 20.05 -17.10 -1.04
N THR A 61 19.00 -17.69 -1.59
CA THR A 61 17.91 -18.31 -0.82
C THR A 61 18.07 -19.81 -0.66
N ASP A 62 18.98 -20.42 -1.42
CA ASP A 62 19.15 -21.87 -1.48
C ASP A 62 20.02 -22.39 -0.32
N THR A 63 20.83 -21.51 0.27
CA THR A 63 21.64 -21.83 1.44
C THR A 63 21.11 -21.16 2.71
N ILE A 64 21.26 -21.86 3.85
CA ILE A 64 20.92 -21.33 5.18
C ILE A 64 21.72 -20.05 5.47
N ASN A 65 23.00 -20.02 5.07
CA ASN A 65 23.87 -18.86 5.27
C ASN A 65 23.44 -17.66 4.41
N GLY A 66 22.98 -17.92 3.18
CA GLY A 66 22.42 -16.92 2.29
C GLY A 66 21.15 -16.30 2.86
N LEU A 67 20.24 -17.12 3.37
CA LEU A 67 19.00 -16.65 4.00
C LEU A 67 19.28 -15.81 5.26
N VAL A 68 20.22 -16.23 6.10
CA VAL A 68 20.65 -15.44 7.28
C VAL A 68 21.29 -14.12 6.87
N ALA A 69 22.07 -14.10 5.77
CA ALA A 69 22.65 -12.86 5.25
C ALA A 69 21.57 -11.92 4.70
N ALA A 70 20.57 -12.46 4.01
CA ALA A 70 19.42 -11.72 3.51
C ALA A 70 18.59 -11.13 4.66
N GLU A 71 18.32 -11.92 5.70
CA GLU A 71 17.63 -11.48 6.91
C GLU A 71 18.38 -10.32 7.57
N LYS A 72 19.70 -10.44 7.75
CA LYS A 72 20.53 -9.35 8.29
C LYS A 72 20.46 -8.09 7.42
N ARG A 73 20.48 -8.24 6.10
CA ARG A 73 20.42 -7.10 5.16
C ARG A 73 19.08 -6.39 5.25
N ILE A 74 17.98 -7.12 5.13
CA ILE A 74 16.62 -6.55 5.22
C ILE A 74 16.36 -5.98 6.61
N SER A 75 16.82 -6.65 7.67
CA SER A 75 16.70 -6.16 9.05
C SER A 75 17.31 -4.77 9.23
N ARG A 76 18.51 -4.53 8.70
CA ARG A 76 19.13 -3.19 8.74
C ARG A 76 18.27 -2.15 8.03
N LEU A 77 17.68 -2.50 6.89
CA LEU A 77 16.84 -1.57 6.13
C LEU A 77 15.54 -1.21 6.87
N VAL A 78 14.88 -2.19 7.48
CA VAL A 78 13.54 -2.02 8.07
C VAL A 78 13.53 -1.65 9.55
N HIS A 79 14.55 -2.04 10.32
CA HIS A 79 14.67 -1.71 11.75
C HIS A 79 15.50 -0.46 12.05
N THR A 80 16.00 0.26 11.02
CA THR A 80 16.65 1.55 11.23
C THR A 80 15.64 2.54 11.86
N PRO A 81 15.94 3.14 13.04
CA PRO A 81 15.04 4.06 13.72
C PRO A 81 14.62 5.24 12.85
N ILE A 82 13.37 5.70 13.02
CA ILE A 82 12.80 6.82 12.26
C ILE A 82 13.51 8.15 12.60
N SER A 83 14.15 8.24 13.77
CA SER A 83 14.86 9.44 14.28
C SER A 83 16.27 9.63 13.72
N ASP A 84 16.91 8.57 13.23
CA ASP A 84 18.23 8.66 12.61
C ASP A 84 18.07 8.96 11.13
N LYS A 85 19.09 9.57 10.49
CA LYS A 85 19.14 9.78 9.04
C LYS A 85 18.67 8.48 8.36
N PRO A 86 17.49 8.45 7.73
CA PRO A 86 16.90 7.20 7.32
C PRO A 86 17.83 6.56 6.30
N GLN A 87 18.33 5.36 6.60
CA GLN A 87 19.11 4.61 5.62
C GLN A 87 18.24 4.49 4.36
N SER A 88 18.78 4.83 3.20
CA SER A 88 17.97 4.75 1.98
C SER A 88 17.61 3.29 1.72
N ILE A 89 16.35 3.03 1.36
CA ILE A 89 15.95 1.72 0.83
C ILE A 89 16.19 1.81 -0.69
N PRO A 90 16.93 0.87 -1.29
CA PRO A 90 17.11 0.85 -2.74
C PRO A 90 15.74 0.80 -3.44
N SER A 91 15.55 1.64 -4.46
CA SER A 91 14.26 1.79 -5.17
C SER A 91 13.73 0.45 -5.69
N GLU A 92 14.62 -0.38 -6.24
CA GLU A 92 14.30 -1.72 -6.76
C GLU A 92 13.77 -2.69 -5.69
N LEU A 93 14.04 -2.44 -4.41
CA LEU A 93 13.59 -3.28 -3.29
C LEU A 93 12.34 -2.74 -2.60
N GLU A 94 12.00 -1.47 -2.79
CA GLU A 94 10.89 -0.82 -2.08
C GLU A 94 9.54 -1.50 -2.35
N GLU A 95 9.25 -1.79 -3.62
CA GLU A 95 7.99 -2.45 -4.01
C GLU A 95 7.90 -3.85 -3.42
N ALA A 96 8.96 -4.65 -3.54
CA ALA A 96 9.01 -6.00 -2.99
C ALA A 96 8.81 -6.04 -1.47
N LEU A 97 9.32 -5.04 -0.74
CA LEU A 97 9.11 -4.91 0.71
C LEU A 97 7.65 -4.59 1.07
N VAL A 98 6.96 -3.82 0.24
CA VAL A 98 5.53 -3.52 0.41
C VAL A 98 4.70 -4.75 0.07
N GLU A 99 5.01 -5.44 -1.02
CA GLU A 99 4.31 -6.65 -1.48
C GLU A 99 4.38 -7.80 -0.48
N ALA A 100 5.49 -7.91 0.25
CA ALA A 100 5.69 -8.92 1.28
C ALA A 100 4.82 -8.73 2.53
N LEU A 101 4.19 -7.55 2.70
CA LEU A 101 3.31 -7.29 3.83
C LEU A 101 2.02 -8.13 3.74
N PRO A 102 1.46 -8.56 4.90
CA PRO A 102 0.13 -9.14 4.93
C PRO A 102 -0.94 -8.05 4.74
N GLU A 103 -2.17 -8.46 4.36
CA GLU A 103 -3.34 -7.57 4.45
C GLU A 103 -3.76 -7.38 5.91
N PRO A 104 -4.23 -6.19 6.32
CA PRO A 104 -4.48 -5.00 5.51
C PRO A 104 -3.26 -4.07 5.37
N GLU A 105 -2.15 -4.36 6.06
CA GLU A 105 -0.98 -3.48 6.07
C GLU A 105 -0.41 -3.22 4.68
N ARG A 106 -0.47 -4.20 3.78
CA ARG A 106 -0.09 -4.05 2.37
C ARG A 106 -0.95 -3.02 1.64
N SER A 107 -2.28 -3.18 1.67
CA SER A 107 -3.21 -2.25 1.02
C SER A 107 -3.08 -0.83 1.59
N GLU A 108 -2.98 -0.70 2.91
CA GLU A 108 -2.79 0.60 3.56
C GLU A 108 -1.44 1.24 3.18
N ALA A 109 -0.36 0.46 3.13
CA ALA A 109 0.96 0.94 2.72
C ALA A 109 0.94 1.44 1.27
N ARG A 110 0.33 0.67 0.34
CA ARG A 110 0.16 1.09 -1.05
C ARG A 110 -0.66 2.36 -1.16
N ALA A 111 -1.80 2.46 -0.48
CA ALA A 111 -2.64 3.66 -0.44
C ALA A 111 -1.83 4.90 -0.06
N VAL A 112 -1.10 4.84 1.05
CA VAL A 112 -0.27 5.97 1.52
C VAL A 112 0.86 6.31 0.55
N LEU A 113 1.50 5.30 -0.07
CA LEU A 113 2.61 5.51 -0.98
C LEU A 113 2.18 6.07 -2.34
N CYS A 114 1.05 5.61 -2.87
CA CYS A 114 0.49 6.06 -4.15
C CYS A 114 -0.11 7.47 -4.04
N GLU A 115 -0.82 7.76 -2.95
CA GLU A 115 -1.42 9.06 -2.67
C GLU A 115 -0.40 10.22 -2.68
N ARG A 116 0.84 9.96 -2.28
CA ARG A 116 1.93 10.95 -2.30
C ARG A 116 2.34 11.42 -3.69
N TYR A 117 2.11 10.61 -4.70
CA TYR A 117 2.47 10.92 -6.09
C TYR A 117 1.24 11.24 -6.95
N GLY A 118 0.05 11.38 -6.35
CA GLY A 118 -1.20 11.56 -7.09
C GLY A 118 -1.60 10.32 -7.90
N VAL A 119 -1.06 9.15 -7.55
CA VAL A 119 -1.38 7.87 -8.20
C VAL A 119 -2.43 7.18 -7.33
N ILE A 120 -3.44 6.60 -7.97
CA ILE A 120 -4.46 5.80 -7.28
C ILE A 120 -4.02 4.34 -7.39
N PRO A 121 -3.80 3.62 -6.28
CA PRO A 121 -3.56 2.19 -6.34
C PRO A 121 -4.85 1.51 -6.77
N VAL A 122 -4.80 0.82 -7.90
CA VAL A 122 -5.92 0.02 -8.38
C VAL A 122 -5.56 -1.43 -8.11
N HIS A 123 -6.33 -2.12 -7.29
CA HIS A 123 -6.11 -3.53 -7.05
C HIS A 123 -6.31 -4.30 -8.35
N HIS A 124 -5.24 -4.94 -8.82
CA HIS A 124 -5.34 -5.91 -9.91
C HIS A 124 -6.16 -7.10 -9.42
N SER A 125 -7.43 -7.17 -9.84
CA SER A 125 -8.22 -8.39 -9.73
C SER A 125 -7.96 -9.26 -10.95
N GLU A 126 -7.56 -10.51 -10.73
CA GLU A 126 -7.63 -11.55 -11.77
C GLU A 126 -9.09 -11.71 -12.23
N LEU A 127 -9.29 -11.73 -13.55
CA LEU A 127 -10.58 -11.62 -14.24
C LEU A 127 -11.43 -12.88 -14.04
N GLY A 128 -12.50 -12.80 -13.27
CA GLY A 128 -13.55 -13.82 -13.18
C GLY A 128 -14.90 -13.25 -13.60
N GLN A 129 -15.66 -13.98 -14.43
CA GLN A 129 -16.89 -13.52 -15.11
C GLN A 129 -18.04 -13.06 -14.18
N ASN A 130 -18.00 -13.38 -12.88
CA ASN A 130 -19.02 -12.94 -11.91
C ASN A 130 -18.66 -11.63 -11.18
N LYS A 131 -17.56 -10.96 -11.55
CA LYS A 131 -17.03 -9.82 -10.78
C LYS A 131 -17.51 -8.46 -11.28
N GLU A 132 -17.92 -8.34 -12.54
CA GLU A 132 -18.40 -7.08 -13.14
C GLU A 132 -19.60 -6.49 -12.37
N MET A 133 -20.57 -7.33 -11.99
CA MET A 133 -21.70 -6.89 -11.15
C MET A 133 -21.29 -6.53 -9.72
N ALA A 134 -20.28 -7.22 -9.17
CA ALA A 134 -19.78 -6.95 -7.82
C ALA A 134 -19.01 -5.62 -7.76
N ASP A 135 -18.27 -5.28 -8.82
CA ASP A 135 -17.50 -4.04 -8.90
C ASP A 135 -18.40 -2.82 -9.12
N LEU A 136 -19.46 -2.95 -9.94
CA LEU A 136 -20.49 -1.90 -10.05
C LEU A 136 -21.25 -1.71 -8.72
N GLY A 137 -21.62 -2.81 -8.05
CA GLY A 137 -22.26 -2.75 -6.73
C GLY A 137 -21.38 -2.09 -5.68
N THR A 138 -20.08 -2.38 -5.72
CA THR A 138 -19.07 -1.74 -4.86
C THR A 138 -18.97 -0.25 -5.17
N PHE A 139 -18.87 0.14 -6.44
CA PHE A 139 -18.84 1.55 -6.84
C PHE A 139 -20.08 2.33 -6.35
N ILE A 140 -21.28 1.77 -6.48
CA ILE A 140 -22.51 2.39 -5.99
C ILE A 140 -22.48 2.53 -4.47
N ARG A 141 -22.04 1.49 -3.75
CA ARG A 141 -21.92 1.50 -2.29
C ARG A 141 -20.94 2.58 -1.82
N GLU A 142 -19.70 2.56 -2.32
CA GLU A 142 -18.68 3.55 -1.93
C GLU A 142 -19.14 4.96 -2.30
N SER A 143 -19.83 5.13 -3.43
CA SER A 143 -20.39 6.44 -3.83
C SER A 143 -21.42 6.94 -2.83
N GLY A 144 -22.30 6.05 -2.34
CA GLY A 144 -23.27 6.37 -1.29
C GLY A 144 -22.60 6.75 0.03
N GLU A 145 -21.56 6.01 0.44
CA GLU A 145 -20.79 6.28 1.65
C GLU A 145 -20.05 7.64 1.55
N ALA A 146 -19.43 7.93 0.41
CA ALA A 146 -18.78 9.22 0.14
C ALA A 146 -19.78 10.38 0.13
N ILE A 147 -20.93 10.25 -0.56
CA ILE A 147 -22.00 11.26 -0.54
C ILE A 147 -22.49 11.50 0.88
N HIS A 148 -22.66 10.44 1.68
CA HIS A 148 -23.09 10.57 3.07
C HIS A 148 -22.08 11.37 3.90
N GLN A 149 -20.77 11.12 3.77
CA GLN A 149 -19.77 11.91 4.50
C GLN A 149 -19.67 13.34 3.99
N LEU A 150 -19.74 13.56 2.68
CA LEU A 150 -19.73 14.91 2.09
C LEU A 150 -21.00 15.71 2.45
N SER A 151 -22.14 15.06 2.66
CA SER A 151 -23.35 15.75 3.13
C SER A 151 -23.15 16.39 4.51
N LYS A 152 -22.34 15.76 5.38
CA LYS A 152 -21.97 16.33 6.67
C LYS A 152 -21.09 17.57 6.48
N VAL A 153 -20.14 17.50 5.53
CA VAL A 153 -19.28 18.64 5.14
C VAL A 153 -20.10 19.83 4.69
N LEU A 154 -21.11 19.60 3.86
CA LEU A 154 -21.95 20.66 3.29
C LEU A 154 -22.93 21.24 4.32
N THR A 155 -23.31 20.48 5.34
CA THR A 155 -24.26 20.92 6.39
C THR A 155 -23.57 21.59 7.58
N GLN A 156 -22.27 21.32 7.81
CA GLN A 156 -21.50 21.88 8.92
C GLN A 156 -20.40 22.81 8.42
N THR A 157 -20.64 24.13 8.45
CA THR A 157 -19.66 25.24 8.42
C THR A 157 -18.48 25.20 7.42
N GLY A 158 -18.45 24.28 6.45
CA GLY A 158 -17.35 24.06 5.52
C GLY A 158 -16.24 23.14 6.06
N ILE A 159 -15.46 22.55 5.13
CA ILE A 159 -14.37 21.60 5.41
C ILE A 159 -13.37 22.14 6.45
N GLU A 160 -13.11 23.44 6.45
CA GLU A 160 -12.12 24.09 7.32
C GLU A 160 -12.49 24.02 8.81
N ASN A 161 -13.78 23.89 9.13
CA ASN A 161 -14.29 23.90 10.50
C ASN A 161 -14.64 22.49 11.02
N MET A 162 -14.41 21.46 10.21
CA MET A 162 -14.70 20.08 10.60
C MET A 162 -13.62 19.47 11.49
N PRO A 163 -14.00 18.55 12.40
CA PRO A 163 -13.02 17.74 13.09
C PRO A 163 -12.13 16.99 12.10
N VAL A 164 -10.81 17.00 12.32
CA VAL A 164 -9.81 16.33 11.45
C VAL A 164 -10.18 14.88 11.14
N LYS A 165 -10.72 14.17 12.14
CA LYS A 165 -11.16 12.78 11.98
C LYS A 165 -12.27 12.64 10.91
N GLU A 166 -13.20 13.57 10.86
CA GLU A 166 -14.30 13.56 9.88
C GLU A 166 -13.80 13.92 8.49
N VAL A 167 -12.90 14.90 8.39
CA VAL A 167 -12.23 15.24 7.11
C VAL A 167 -11.46 14.04 6.55
N MET A 168 -10.75 13.30 7.40
CA MET A 168 -10.06 12.08 7.00
C MET A 168 -11.01 10.99 6.53
N LEU A 169 -12.16 10.82 7.21
CA LEU A 169 -13.16 9.83 6.81
C LEU A 169 -13.74 10.21 5.45
N ALA A 170 -14.16 11.47 5.27
CA ALA A 170 -14.67 11.94 3.98
C ALA A 170 -13.64 11.75 2.84
N ARG A 171 -12.37 12.03 3.12
CA ARG A 171 -11.27 11.79 2.17
C ARG A 171 -11.08 10.31 1.86
N LYS A 172 -11.16 9.43 2.87
CA LYS A 172 -11.07 7.98 2.69
C LYS A 172 -12.20 7.48 1.79
N GLU A 173 -13.45 7.81 2.10
CA GLU A 173 -14.60 7.36 1.31
C GLU A 173 -14.53 7.84 -0.15
N LEU A 174 -14.03 9.07 -0.38
CA LEU A 174 -13.75 9.56 -1.72
C LEU A 174 -12.69 8.74 -2.46
N MET A 175 -11.64 8.30 -1.78
CA MET A 175 -10.62 7.45 -2.38
C MET A 175 -11.16 6.05 -2.69
N ASP A 176 -12.04 5.51 -1.85
CA ASP A 176 -12.68 4.21 -2.06
C ASP A 176 -13.57 4.26 -3.34
N VAL A 177 -14.28 5.37 -3.59
CA VAL A 177 -14.99 5.61 -4.86
C VAL A 177 -14.06 5.62 -6.06
N VAL A 178 -12.94 6.33 -5.94
CA VAL A 178 -11.97 6.47 -7.02
C VAL A 178 -11.31 5.12 -7.34
N GLU A 179 -11.00 4.31 -6.33
CA GLU A 179 -10.49 2.95 -6.51
C GLU A 179 -11.52 2.08 -7.26
N ALA A 180 -12.78 2.07 -6.81
CA ALA A 180 -13.84 1.32 -7.47
C ALA A 180 -14.05 1.76 -8.93
N ALA A 181 -14.02 3.08 -9.19
CA ALA A 181 -14.13 3.62 -10.55
C ALA A 181 -12.96 3.18 -11.44
N MET A 182 -11.74 3.15 -10.90
CA MET A 182 -10.55 2.71 -11.63
C MET A 182 -10.59 1.21 -11.94
N CYS A 183 -11.13 0.38 -11.03
CA CYS A 183 -11.37 -1.03 -11.29
C CYS A 183 -12.32 -1.24 -12.49
N ILE A 184 -13.43 -0.50 -12.54
CA ILE A 184 -14.37 -0.54 -13.67
C ILE A 184 -13.71 -0.04 -14.96
N LYS A 185 -13.00 1.10 -14.91
CA LYS A 185 -12.27 1.63 -16.08
C LYS A 185 -11.32 0.58 -16.65
N ARG A 186 -10.58 -0.11 -15.78
CA ARG A 186 -9.62 -1.14 -16.19
C ARG A 186 -10.30 -2.33 -16.89
N GLN A 187 -11.49 -2.75 -16.43
CA GLN A 187 -12.25 -3.79 -17.11
C GLN A 187 -12.65 -3.34 -18.53
N ILE A 188 -13.11 -2.09 -18.66
CA ILE A 188 -13.42 -1.50 -19.96
C ILE A 188 -12.19 -1.47 -20.86
N ASP A 189 -11.05 -0.99 -20.35
CA ASP A 189 -9.78 -0.94 -21.10
C ASP A 189 -9.36 -2.35 -21.56
N GLY A 190 -9.48 -3.36 -20.70
CA GLY A 190 -9.16 -4.75 -21.05
C GLY A 190 -10.04 -5.31 -22.17
N VAL A 191 -11.33 -4.93 -22.22
CA VAL A 191 -12.23 -5.28 -23.34
C VAL A 191 -11.82 -4.54 -24.62
N LEU A 192 -11.46 -3.26 -24.53
CA LEU A 192 -11.01 -2.47 -25.69
C LEU A 192 -9.69 -2.99 -26.27
N GLU A 193 -8.78 -3.45 -25.42
CA GLU A 193 -7.51 -4.07 -25.83
C GLU A 193 -7.74 -5.46 -26.47
N SER A 194 -8.68 -6.25 -25.93
CA SER A 194 -9.01 -7.58 -26.46
C SER A 194 -9.87 -7.55 -27.73
N GLY A 195 -10.63 -6.47 -27.96
CA GLY A 195 -11.46 -6.27 -29.15
C GLY A 195 -10.71 -5.68 -30.36
N ASN A 196 -9.46 -5.26 -30.18
CA ASN A 196 -8.55 -4.82 -31.25
C ASN A 196 -7.56 -5.94 -31.69
N ALA A 197 -7.82 -7.19 -31.29
CA ALA A 197 -7.09 -8.39 -31.72
C ALA A 197 -7.88 -9.20 -32.75
#